data_AF-A0A0D7QIR9-F1
#
_entry.id   AF-A0A0D7QIR9-F1
#
_cell.length_a   1.000
_cell.length_b   1.000
_cell.length_c   1.000
_cell.angle_alpha   90.00
_cell.angle_beta   90.00
_cell.angle_gamma   90.00
#
_symmetry.space_group_name_H-M   'P 1'
#
loop_
_entity.id
_entity.type
_entity.pdbx_description
1 polymer ?
#
loop_
_entity_poly.entity_id
_entity_poly.type
_entity_poly.pdbx_seq_one_letter_code
_entity_poly.pdbx_strand_id
1 'polypeptide(L)'
;MTKAENRAAARAYQQEKLRKLDEDIEAERVKADLEQLQKLRDYLLLKSRTGVPGRSLIDAIDDYVEKLTGDRRSLHAQNHSIGGG
;
A
#
# COMPACT_ATOMS: atom_id res chain seq x y z
N MET A 1 -24.28 -17.70 32.17
CA MET A 1 -24.11 -16.49 31.35
C MET A 1 -25.38 -15.67 31.44
N THR A 2 -25.29 -14.43 31.93
CA THR A 2 -26.44 -13.54 32.16
C THR A 2 -26.82 -12.80 30.87
N LYS A 3 -28.06 -12.30 30.81
CA LYS A 3 -28.53 -11.46 29.69
C LYS A 3 -27.64 -10.23 29.46
N ALA A 4 -27.06 -9.68 30.53
CA ALA A 4 -26.13 -8.56 30.46
C ALA A 4 -24.79 -8.96 29.83
N GLU A 5 -24.23 -10.11 30.22
CA GLU A 5 -22.99 -10.65 29.65
C GLU A 5 -23.13 -10.95 28.16
N ASN A 6 -24.26 -11.54 27.75
CA ASN A 6 -24.49 -11.87 26.34
C ASN A 6 -24.65 -10.60 25.48
N ARG A 7 -25.29 -9.56 26.01
CA ARG A 7 -25.39 -8.25 25.35
C ARG A 7 -24.04 -7.53 25.26
N ALA A 8 -23.18 -7.66 26.27
CA ALA A 8 -21.84 -7.10 26.26
C ALA A 8 -20.96 -7.80 25.22
N ALA A 9 -21.01 -9.13 25.15
CA ALA A 9 -20.29 -9.93 24.14
C ALA A 9 -20.72 -9.58 22.71
N ALA A 10 -22.03 -9.44 22.47
CA ALA A 10 -22.55 -9.05 21.15
C ALA A 10 -22.07 -7.65 20.72
N ARG A 11 -21.99 -6.70 21.66
CA ARG A 11 -21.47 -5.34 21.39
C ARG A 11 -19.97 -5.36 21.10
N ALA A 12 -19.19 -6.10 21.87
CA ALA A 12 -17.76 -6.25 21.66
C ALA A 12 -17.46 -6.85 20.27
N TYR A 13 -18.20 -7.90 19.89
CA TYR A 13 -18.10 -8.52 18.56
C TYR A 13 -18.44 -7.54 17.43
N GLN A 14 -19.50 -6.74 17.58
CA GLN A 14 -19.85 -5.73 16.58
C GLN A 14 -18.77 -4.64 16.46
N GLN A 15 -18.21 -4.18 17.58
CA GLN A 15 -17.13 -3.18 17.57
C GLN A 15 -15.87 -3.73 16.89
N GLU A 16 -15.47 -4.96 17.20
CA GLU A 16 -14.33 -5.61 16.55
C GLU A 16 -14.56 -5.76 15.04
N LYS A 17 -15.77 -6.15 14.63
CA LYS A 17 -16.13 -6.26 13.22
C LYS A 17 -16.03 -4.93 12.48
N LEU A 18 -16.49 -3.84 13.09
CA LEU A 18 -16.38 -2.51 12.50
C LEU A 18 -14.92 -2.07 12.36
N ARG A 19 -14.09 -2.32 13.38
CA ARG A 19 -12.65 -2.02 13.32
C ARG A 19 -11.95 -2.75 12.17
N LYS A 20 -12.24 -4.04 11.99
CA LYS A 20 -11.67 -4.82 10.87
C LYS A 20 -12.10 -4.28 9.51
N LEU A 21 -13.35 -3.86 9.37
CA LEU A 21 -13.84 -3.24 8.13
C LEU A 21 -13.12 -1.93 7.83
N ASP A 22 -12.90 -1.09 8.85
CA ASP A 22 -12.15 0.16 8.68
C ASP A 22 -10.68 -0.13 8.29
N GLU A 23 -10.05 -1.12 8.94
CA GLU A 23 -8.69 -1.59 8.59
C GLU A 23 -8.61 -2.11 7.15
N ASP A 24 -9.60 -2.89 6.70
CA ASP A 24 -9.67 -3.41 5.32
C ASP A 24 -9.87 -2.28 4.29
N ILE A 25 -10.70 -1.28 4.62
CA ILE A 25 -10.90 -0.10 3.76
C ILE A 25 -9.61 0.71 3.62
N GLU A 26 -8.90 0.94 4.72
CA GLU A 26 -7.62 1.64 4.70
C GLU A 26 -6.55 0.83 3.94
N ALA A 27 -6.53 -0.50 4.09
CA ALA A 27 -5.62 -1.36 3.33
C ALA A 27 -5.87 -1.28 1.81
N GLU A 28 -7.14 -1.31 1.37
CA GLU A 28 -7.47 -1.16 -0.05
C GLU A 28 -7.16 0.25 -0.59
N ARG A 29 -7.30 1.30 0.24
CA ARG A 29 -6.86 2.66 -0.13
C ARG A 29 -5.35 2.72 -0.35
N VAL A 30 -4.57 2.21 0.61
CA VAL A 30 -3.10 2.15 0.51
C VAL A 30 -2.68 1.36 -0.73
N LYS A 31 -3.33 0.24 -1.01
CA LYS A 31 -3.06 -0.57 -2.20
C LYS A 31 -3.35 0.19 -3.51
N ALA A 32 -4.47 0.90 -3.59
CA ALA A 32 -4.80 1.72 -4.76
C ALA A 32 -3.77 2.84 -4.97
N ASP A 33 -3.34 3.50 -3.90
CA ASP A 33 -2.29 4.52 -3.95
C ASP A 33 -0.96 3.96 -4.45
N LEU A 34 -0.55 2.79 -3.93
CA LEU A 34 0.67 2.10 -4.37
C LEU A 34 0.63 1.75 -5.87
N GLU A 35 -0.52 1.33 -6.40
CA GLU A 35 -0.68 1.04 -7.83
C GLU A 35 -0.50 2.30 -8.70
N GLN A 36 -1.01 3.45 -8.27
CA GLN A 36 -0.83 4.71 -8.98
C GLN A 36 0.61 5.19 -8.92
N LEU A 37 1.26 5.07 -7.76
CA LEU A 37 2.69 5.40 -7.59
C LEU A 37 3.58 4.53 -8.48
N GLN A 38 3.27 3.24 -8.60
CA GLN A 38 3.98 2.33 -9.51
C GLN A 38 3.88 2.81 -10.96
N LYS A 39 2.66 3.13 -11.43
CA LYS A 39 2.44 3.64 -12.81
C LYS A 39 3.20 4.93 -13.06
N LEU A 40 3.23 5.84 -12.09
CA LEU A 40 3.97 7.09 -12.20
C LEU A 40 5.48 6.85 -12.24
N ARG A 41 5.99 5.97 -11.37
CA ARG A 41 7.41 5.57 -11.34
C ARG A 41 7.84 4.94 -12.68
N ASP A 42 7.04 4.05 -13.23
CA ASP A 42 7.31 3.40 -14.52
C ASP A 42 7.28 4.41 -15.68
N TYR A 43 6.35 5.36 -15.66
CA TYR A 43 6.32 6.46 -16.62
C TYR A 43 7.60 7.31 -16.56
N LEU A 44 8.05 7.66 -15.36
CA LEU A 44 9.26 8.46 -15.16
C LEU A 44 10.52 7.71 -15.62
N LEU A 45 10.59 6.40 -15.37
CA LEU A 45 11.71 5.55 -15.79
C LEU A 45 11.76 5.32 -17.31
N LEU A 46 10.61 5.05 -17.94
CA LEU A 46 10.57 4.54 -19.31
C LEU A 46 10.22 5.60 -20.37
N LYS A 47 9.49 6.65 -19.98
CA LYS A 47 8.82 7.55 -20.94
C LYS A 47 9.15 9.03 -20.75
N SER A 48 9.84 9.42 -19.66
CA SER A 48 10.22 10.82 -19.50
C SER A 48 11.34 11.20 -20.49
N ARG A 49 10.95 11.92 -21.56
CA ARG A 49 11.88 12.62 -22.47
C ARG A 49 12.26 14.01 -21.96
N THR A 50 11.69 14.43 -20.85
CA THR A 50 11.83 15.77 -20.31
C THR A 50 13.09 15.84 -19.47
N GLY A 51 13.94 16.84 -19.71
CA GLY A 51 15.12 17.16 -18.89
C GLY A 51 14.81 17.64 -17.46
N VAL A 52 13.63 17.26 -16.95
CA VAL A 52 13.23 17.38 -15.55
C VAL A 52 14.02 16.33 -14.75
N PRO A 53 14.39 16.59 -13.49
CA PRO A 53 15.07 15.60 -12.66
C PRO A 53 14.10 14.46 -12.31
N GLY A 54 13.81 13.58 -13.27
CA GLY A 54 12.98 12.38 -13.09
C GLY A 54 13.49 11.52 -11.94
N ARG A 55 14.80 11.57 -11.66
CA ARG A 55 15.40 10.94 -10.49
C ARG A 55 14.88 11.47 -9.16
N SER A 56 14.77 12.79 -9.00
CA SER A 56 14.24 13.39 -7.75
C SER A 56 12.79 13.02 -7.49
N LEU A 57 11.98 12.88 -8.54
CA LEU A 57 10.60 12.44 -8.42
C LEU A 57 10.51 10.95 -8.10
N ILE A 58 11.36 10.11 -8.69
CA ILE A 58 11.47 8.69 -8.34
C ILE A 58 11.88 8.53 -6.87
N ASP A 59 12.88 9.27 -6.42
CA ASP A 59 13.33 9.19 -5.02
C ASP A 59 12.22 9.64 -4.05
N ALA A 60 11.45 10.68 -4.40
CA ALA A 60 10.30 11.13 -3.61
C ALA A 60 9.15 10.10 -3.57
N ILE A 61 8.91 9.38 -4.68
CA ILE A 61 7.95 8.26 -4.71
C ILE A 61 8.44 7.15 -3.79
N ASP A 62 9.71 6.75 -3.89
CA ASP A 62 10.29 5.69 -3.05
C ASP A 62 10.25 6.07 -1.54
N ASP A 63 10.52 7.32 -1.17
CA ASP A 63 10.42 7.83 0.21
C ASP A 63 8.97 7.80 0.73
N TYR A 64 7.99 8.11 -0.13
CA TYR A 64 6.58 8.07 0.27
C TYR A 64 6.10 6.62 0.45
N VAL A 65 6.55 5.70 -0.41
CA VAL A 65 6.30 4.26 -0.27
C VAL A 65 6.88 3.74 1.03
N GLU A 66 8.12 4.12 1.37
CA GLU A 66 8.75 3.76 2.65
C GLU A 66 7.90 4.18 3.86
N LYS A 67 7.27 5.36 3.81
CA LYS A 67 6.36 5.83 4.88
C LYS A 67 5.06 5.02 4.95
N LEU A 68 4.57 4.51 3.83
CA LEU A 68 3.33 3.73 3.78
C LEU A 68 3.53 2.25 4.14
N THR A 69 4.63 1.65 3.69
CA THR A 69 4.84 0.20 3.78
C THR A 69 5.96 -0.20 4.74
N GLY A 70 6.80 0.75 5.17
CA GLY A 70 8.06 0.47 5.88
C GLY A 70 9.17 -0.07 4.98
N ASP A 71 8.94 -0.18 3.67
CA ASP A 71 9.90 -0.70 2.70
C ASP A 71 9.98 0.21 1.47
N ARG A 72 11.08 0.96 1.39
CA ARG A 72 11.41 1.85 0.27
C ARG A 72 11.41 1.14 -1.09
N ARG A 73 11.66 -0.17 -1.11
CA ARG A 73 11.79 -0.96 -2.34
C ARG A 73 10.50 -1.67 -2.72
N SER A 74 9.37 -1.42 -2.05
CA SER A 74 8.12 -2.11 -2.36
C SER A 74 7.65 -1.90 -3.81
N LEU A 75 8.08 -0.82 -4.48
CA LEU A 75 7.81 -0.54 -5.91
C LEU A 75 8.99 -0.87 -6.86
N HIS A 76 10.09 -1.39 -6.33
CA HIS A 76 11.23 -1.83 -7.13
C HIS A 76 10.88 -3.24 -7.62
N ALA A 77 10.20 -3.31 -8.76
CA ALA A 77 9.74 -4.58 -9.32
C ALA A 77 10.83 -5.66 -9.30
N GLN A 78 10.42 -6.86 -8.87
CA GLN A 78 11.14 -8.13 -8.91
C GLN A 78 11.41 -8.56 -10.36
N ASN A 79 12.28 -7.88 -11.07
CA ASN A 79 12.69 -8.30 -12.41
C ASN A 79 14.08 -8.92 -12.35
N HIS A 80 14.16 -10.20 -11.95
CA HIS A 80 15.17 -11.14 -12.45
C HIS A 80 14.72 -12.60 -12.21
N SER A 81 13.84 -13.13 -13.07
CA SER A 81 14.15 -14.43 -13.66
C SER A 81 14.71 -14.18 -15.07
N ILE A 82 15.99 -13.87 -15.13
CA ILE A 82 16.76 -14.10 -16.36
C ILE A 82 16.97 -15.61 -16.44
N GLY A 83 16.74 -16.18 -17.61
CA GLY A 83 16.53 -17.61 -17.84
C GLY A 83 17.61 -18.53 -17.29
N GLY A 84 17.19 -19.78 -17.04
CA GLY A 84 18.07 -20.90 -16.76
C GLY A 84 17.38 -22.21 -17.14
N GLY A 85 17.90 -22.87 -18.18
CA GLY A 85 17.63 -24.26 -18.54
C GLY A 85 16.84 -24.45 -19.82
#